data_AF-A0A3D5YGW8-F1
#
_entry.id   AF-A0A3D5YGW8-F1
#
_cell.length_a   1.000
_cell.length_b   1.000
_cell.length_c   1.000
_cell.angle_alpha   90.00
_cell.angle_beta   90.00
_cell.angle_gamma   90.00
#
_symmetry.space_group_name_H-M   'P 1'
#
loop_
_entity.id
_entity.type
_entity.pdbx_description
1 polymer ?
#
loop_
_entity_poly.entity_id
_entity_poly.type
_entity_poly.pdbx_seq_one_letter_code
_entity_poly.pdbx_strand_id
1 'polypeptide(L)'
;MHVIDASDTFVQERIDVVHEILAHIGAKQSRILVFNKIDAISPERLLQLQETYKDEITARISAKDQQGLEELKKLLIEKLNLI
;
A
#
# COMPACT_ATOMS: atom_id res chain seq x y z
N MET A 1 7.83 1.49 4.00
CA MET A 1 6.38 1.30 3.85
C MET A 1 5.80 2.60 3.32
N HIS A 2 4.79 2.54 2.44
CA HIS A 2 4.07 3.71 1.94
C HIS A 2 2.59 3.50 2.25
N VAL A 3 2.03 4.32 3.15
CA VAL A 3 0.60 4.25 3.49
C VAL A 3 -0.18 5.19 2.58
N ILE A 4 -1.17 4.63 1.91
CA ILE A 4 -1.94 5.27 0.85
C ILE A 4 -3.41 5.25 1.25
N ASP A 5 -4.10 6.36 1.03
CA ASP A 5 -5.54 6.43 1.23
C ASP A 5 -6.25 5.80 0.02
N ALA A 6 -6.91 4.67 0.22
CA ALA A 6 -7.57 3.92 -0.85
C ALA A 6 -8.83 4.62 -1.37
N SER A 7 -9.47 5.47 -0.55
CA SER A 7 -10.63 6.27 -0.96
C SER A 7 -10.26 7.52 -1.74
N ASP A 8 -8.97 7.82 -1.86
CA ASP A 8 -8.51 8.94 -2.68
C ASP A 8 -8.65 8.61 -4.17
N THR A 9 -9.22 9.56 -4.91
CA THR A 9 -9.38 9.47 -6.36
C THR A 9 -8.04 9.65 -7.08
N PHE A 10 -7.09 10.38 -6.47
CA PHE A 10 -5.77 10.69 -7.01
C PHE A 10 -4.68 9.74 -6.48
N VAL A 11 -5.06 8.52 -6.10
CA VAL A 11 -4.16 7.52 -5.53
C VAL A 11 -2.96 7.21 -6.45
N GLN A 12 -3.20 7.15 -7.76
CA GLN A 12 -2.20 6.84 -8.78
C GLN A 12 -1.17 7.96 -8.86
N GLU A 13 -1.62 9.20 -9.02
CA GLU A 13 -0.74 10.37 -9.08
C GLU A 13 0.13 10.49 -7.82
N ARG A 14 -0.44 10.22 -6.63
CA ARG A 14 0.36 10.25 -5.40
C ARG A 14 1.44 9.19 -5.36
N ILE A 15 1.16 7.99 -5.86
CA ILE A 15 2.14 6.91 -5.95
C ILE A 15 3.24 7.30 -6.95
N ASP A 16 2.87 7.85 -8.10
CA ASP A 16 3.81 8.25 -9.14
C ASP A 16 4.73 9.38 -8.68
N VAL A 17 4.18 10.42 -8.04
CA VAL A 17 4.99 11.52 -7.47
C VAL A 17 5.97 11.00 -6.42
N VAL A 18 5.52 10.09 -5.56
CA VAL A 18 6.41 9.48 -4.56
C VAL A 18 7.50 8.67 -5.26
N HIS A 19 7.16 7.83 -6.23
CA HIS A 19 8.14 7.06 -7.01
C HIS A 19 9.17 7.96 -7.70
N GLU A 20 8.72 9.06 -8.29
CA GLU A 20 9.59 10.05 -8.92
C GLU A 20 10.57 10.67 -7.92
N ILE A 21 10.08 11.19 -6.79
CA ILE A 21 10.94 11.79 -5.75
C ILE A 21 11.98 10.78 -5.26
N LEU A 22 11.57 9.53 -5.09
CA LEU A 22 12.45 8.47 -4.58
C LEU A 22 13.51 8.05 -5.61
N ALA A 23 13.13 7.99 -6.88
CA ALA A 23 14.07 7.77 -7.97
C ALA A 23 15.11 8.91 -8.02
N HIS A 24 14.66 10.17 -7.86
CA HIS A 24 15.54 11.34 -7.83
C HIS A 24 16.56 11.29 -6.69
N ILE A 25 16.19 10.80 -5.50
CA ILE A 25 17.12 10.65 -4.37
C ILE A 25 17.90 9.30 -4.39
N GLY A 26 17.73 8.48 -5.43
CA GLY A 26 18.43 7.19 -5.57
C GLY A 26 17.95 6.10 -4.60
N ALA A 27 16.75 6.22 -4.03
CA ALA A 27 16.22 5.28 -3.04
C ALA A 27 15.64 4.02 -3.69
N LYS A 28 16.48 2.99 -3.88
CA LYS A 28 16.12 1.70 -4.53
C LYS A 28 15.48 0.65 -3.60
N GLN A 29 15.06 1.05 -2.42
CA GLN A 29 14.52 0.12 -1.43
C GLN A 29 13.14 -0.38 -1.85
N SER A 30 12.93 -1.71 -1.88
CA SER A 30 11.59 -2.31 -2.04
C SER A 30 10.67 -1.85 -0.91
N ARG A 31 9.39 -1.60 -1.22
CA ARG A 31 8.41 -1.02 -0.30
C ARG A 31 7.14 -1.86 -0.27
N ILE A 32 6.42 -1.74 0.83
CA ILE A 32 5.06 -2.25 0.96
C ILE A 32 4.13 -1.06 0.74
N LEU A 33 3.23 -1.15 -0.23
CA LEU A 33 2.12 -0.23 -0.44
C LEU A 33 0.96 -0.65 0.46
N VAL A 34 0.56 0.21 1.38
CA VAL A 34 -0.49 -0.09 2.37
C VAL A 34 -1.71 0.75 2.03
N PHE A 35 -2.70 0.14 1.38
CA PHE A 35 -3.99 0.75 1.09
C PHE A 35 -4.83 0.79 2.37
N ASN A 36 -4.88 1.97 2.97
CA ASN A 36 -5.68 2.28 4.15
C ASN A 36 -7.09 2.77 3.75
N LYS A 37 -8.03 2.73 4.69
CA LYS A 37 -9.44 3.11 4.50
C LYS A 37 -10.20 2.21 3.52
N ILE A 38 -9.90 0.91 3.52
CA ILE A 38 -10.65 -0.05 2.68
C ILE A 38 -12.15 -0.13 3.05
N ASP A 39 -12.52 0.34 4.24
CA ASP A 39 -13.91 0.47 4.71
C ASP A 39 -14.70 1.56 3.96
N ALA A 40 -14.00 2.52 3.35
CA ALA A 40 -14.60 3.66 2.67
C ALA A 40 -14.69 3.50 1.14
N ILE A 41 -14.36 2.34 0.59
CA ILE A 41 -14.34 2.08 -0.86
C ILE A 41 -15.15 0.85 -1.26
N SER A 42 -15.58 0.82 -2.52
CA SER A 42 -16.27 -0.35 -3.07
C SER A 42 -15.31 -1.53 -3.27
N PRO A 43 -15.82 -2.78 -3.24
CA PRO A 43 -15.04 -3.96 -3.60
C PRO A 43 -14.42 -3.86 -4.99
N GLU A 44 -15.11 -3.24 -5.96
CA GLU A 44 -14.62 -3.01 -7.31
C GLU A 44 -13.38 -2.10 -7.33
N ARG A 45 -13.41 -1.00 -6.56
CA ARG A 45 -12.25 -0.11 -6.42
C ARG A 45 -11.08 -0.82 -5.77
N LEU A 46 -11.35 -1.67 -4.78
CA LEU A 46 -10.31 -2.46 -4.13
C LEU A 46 -9.67 -3.45 -5.12
N LEU A 47 -10.47 -4.14 -5.94
CA LEU A 47 -9.98 -5.04 -6.99
C LEU A 47 -9.14 -4.28 -8.04
N GLN A 48 -9.59 -3.10 -8.47
CA GLN A 48 -8.82 -2.25 -9.40
C GLN A 48 -7.44 -1.89 -8.84
N LEU A 49 -7.37 -1.49 -7.56
CA LEU A 49 -6.09 -1.21 -6.90
C LEU A 49 -5.20 -2.46 -6.86
N GLN A 50 -5.77 -3.63 -6.55
CA GLN A 50 -5.02 -4.88 -6.54
C GLN A 50 -4.48 -5.26 -7.92
N GLU A 51 -5.26 -5.07 -8.98
CA GLU A 51 -4.84 -5.37 -10.34
C GLU A 51 -3.78 -4.39 -10.85
N THR A 52 -3.94 -3.11 -10.52
CA THR A 52 -3.01 -2.04 -10.91
C THR A 52 -1.63 -2.22 -10.27
N TYR A 53 -1.59 -2.66 -9.00
CA TYR A 53 -0.35 -2.83 -8.23
C TYR A 53 -0.02 -4.29 -7.93
N LYS A 54 -0.42 -5.22 -8.81
CA LYS A 54 -0.21 -6.66 -8.63
C LYS A 54 1.26 -7.08 -8.57
N ASP A 55 2.13 -6.29 -9.20
CA ASP A 55 3.58 -6.51 -9.27
C ASP A 55 4.33 -5.92 -8.06
N GLU A 56 3.61 -5.20 -7.19
CA GLU A 56 4.13 -4.59 -5.97
C GLU A 56 3.69 -5.35 -4.72
N ILE A 57 4.47 -5.24 -3.65
CA ILE A 57 4.07 -5.79 -2.35
C ILE A 57 2.98 -4.90 -1.76
N THR A 58 1.75 -5.39 -1.69
CA THR A 58 0.59 -4.62 -1.22
C THR A 58 -0.01 -5.19 0.07
N ALA A 59 -0.54 -4.31 0.92
CA ALA A 59 -1.34 -4.66 2.08
C ALA A 59 -2.61 -3.81 2.10
N ARG A 60 -3.69 -4.38 2.63
CA ARG A 60 -5.02 -3.76 2.67
C ARG A 60 -5.48 -3.68 4.11
N ILE A 61 -5.73 -2.46 4.59
CA ILE A 61 -6.11 -2.25 5.98
C ILE A 61 -7.27 -1.25 6.11
N SER A 62 -8.06 -1.43 7.16
CA SER A 62 -8.85 -0.34 7.74
C SER A 62 -8.24 -0.06 9.10
N ALA A 63 -7.44 0.99 9.21
CA ALA A 63 -6.89 1.39 10.51
C ALA A 63 -8.00 1.77 11.51
N LYS A 64 -9.13 2.27 11.00
CA LYS A 64 -10.31 2.63 11.77
C LYS A 64 -10.98 1.39 12.39
N ASP A 65 -11.17 0.35 11.59
CA ASP A 65 -11.84 -0.88 12.03
C ASP A 65 -10.86 -1.96 12.50
N GLN A 66 -9.56 -1.63 12.57
CA GLN A 66 -8.47 -2.55 12.90
C GLN A 66 -8.38 -3.79 12.00
N GLN A 67 -8.91 -3.71 10.77
CA GLN A 67 -8.90 -4.81 9.82
C GLN A 67 -7.57 -4.87 9.06
N GLY A 68 -7.04 -6.07 8.84
CA GLY A 68 -5.82 -6.32 8.05
C GLY A 68 -4.50 -5.93 8.72
N LEU A 69 -4.54 -5.47 9.97
CA LEU A 69 -3.34 -5.06 10.71
C LEU A 69 -2.44 -6.26 11.05
N GLU A 70 -3.00 -7.43 11.34
CA GLU A 70 -2.23 -8.64 11.62
C GLU A 70 -1.52 -9.18 10.37
N GLU A 71 -2.20 -9.20 9.21
CA GLU A 71 -1.57 -9.50 7.93
C GLU A 71 -0.46 -8.51 7.61
N LEU A 72 -0.68 -7.21 7.84
CA LEU A 72 0.35 -6.20 7.65
C LEU A 72 1.57 -6.44 8.55
N LYS A 73 1.37 -6.79 9.82
CA LYS A 73 2.46 -7.14 10.74
C LYS A 73 3.26 -8.34 10.24
N LYS A 74 2.60 -9.42 9.82
CA LYS A 74 3.27 -10.60 9.25
C LYS A 74 4.13 -10.24 8.05
N LEU A 75 3.57 -9.46 7.11
CA LEU A 75 4.27 -9.00 5.92
C LEU A 75 5.50 -8.13 6.25
N LEU A 76 5.41 -7.31 7.29
CA LEU A 76 6.54 -6.51 7.77
C LEU A 76 7.63 -7.36 8.38
N ILE A 77 7.25 -8.34 9.20
CA ILE A 77 8.17 -9.28 9.84
C ILE A 77 8.93 -10.09 8.80
N GLU A 78 8.22 -10.64 7.80
CA GLU A 78 8.82 -11.35 6.66
C GLU A 78 9.79 -10.44 5.89
N LYS A 79 9.39 -9.21 5.58
CA LYS A 79 10.23 -8.27 4.82
C LYS A 79 11.48 -7.82 5.58
N LEU A 80 11.43 -7.81 6.91
CA LEU A 80 12.55 -7.45 7.77
C LEU A 80 13.45 -8.65 8.11
N ASN A 81 13.16 -9.85 7.59
CA ASN A 81 13.84 -11.10 7.94
C ASN A 81 13.96 -11.28 9.46
N LEU A 82 12.92 -10.89 10.20
CA LEU A 82 12.89 -11.03 11.66
C LEU A 82 12.50 -12.46 12.11
N ILE A 83 12.37 -13.39 11.15
CA ILE A 83 12.18 -14.84 11.34
C ILE A 83 12.89 -15.57 10.19
#